data_AF-A0A820HAH4-F1
#
_entry.id   AF-A0A820HAH4-F1
#
_cell.length_a   1.000
_cell.length_b   1.000
_cell.length_c   1.000
_cell.angle_alpha   90.00
_cell.angle_beta   90.00
_cell.angle_gamma   90.00
#
_symmetry.space_group_name_H-M   'P 1'
#
loop_
_entity.id
_entity.type
_entity.pdbx_description
1 polymer ?
#
loop_
_entity_poly.entity_id
_entity_poly.type
_entity_poly.pdbx_seq_one_letter_code
_entity_poly.pdbx_strand_id
1 'polypeptide(L)'
;MSDNIRFKILNTIEHLCMLCVEQMYKLPSTSPSMILNGQNYEWNNKIDDKDRRDFTQYIYVLSTIHRLVRTQSRMNIRELFYSQVNLFRHQRVSDNIIEQIARHLCVDRRQLGFVATAKGFCAGNIQYRNLRSGDIIDCNQLSNGQLIVDDDVEINETEHRISFILVVEKDTVFQHLLNNGFLIRYRNACLITGRGQPDHATRSFLQQLSRLYNDTPIYILTDCDIFGVLIACTYQSSLNENYR
;
A
#
# COMPACT_ATOMS: atom_id res chain seq x y z
N MET A 1 1.19 7.41 11.73
CA MET A 1 -0.19 7.96 11.63
C MET A 1 -0.44 8.82 12.84
N SER A 2 -0.99 10.04 12.69
CA SER A 2 -1.28 10.90 13.85
C SER A 2 -2.45 10.34 14.68
N ASP A 3 -2.42 10.57 15.98
CA ASP A 3 -3.47 10.10 16.90
C ASP A 3 -4.85 10.68 16.56
N ASN A 4 -4.89 11.90 16.03
CA ASN A 4 -6.13 12.53 15.58
C ASN A 4 -6.80 11.76 14.42
N ILE A 5 -6.01 11.34 13.41
CA ILE A 5 -6.54 10.53 12.29
C ILE A 5 -6.99 9.16 12.78
N ARG A 6 -6.21 8.54 13.67
CA ARG A 6 -6.55 7.25 14.28
C ARG A 6 -7.88 7.32 15.03
N PHE A 7 -8.04 8.33 15.89
CA PHE A 7 -9.26 8.56 16.66
C PHE A 7 -10.46 8.84 15.76
N LYS A 8 -10.29 9.66 14.72
CA LYS A 8 -11.32 9.91 13.70
C LYS A 8 -11.79 8.62 13.04
N ILE A 9 -10.87 7.76 12.58
CA ILE A 9 -11.22 6.49 11.92
C ILE A 9 -11.98 5.58 12.89
N LEU A 10 -11.47 5.37 14.11
CA LEU A 10 -12.09 4.48 15.10
C LEU A 10 -13.51 4.94 15.46
N ASN A 11 -13.69 6.20 15.84
CA ASN A 11 -15.01 6.73 16.21
C ASN A 11 -16.00 6.68 15.05
N THR A 12 -15.54 6.94 13.83
CA THR A 12 -16.43 6.89 12.66
C THR A 12 -16.88 5.46 12.39
N ILE A 13 -15.98 4.47 12.50
CA ILE A 13 -16.35 3.06 12.34
C ILE A 13 -17.31 2.62 13.46
N GLU A 14 -17.04 3.00 14.71
CA GLU A 14 -17.95 2.72 15.83
C GLU A 14 -19.34 3.33 15.60
N HIS A 15 -19.40 4.58 15.14
CA HIS A 15 -20.67 5.23 14.80
C HIS A 15 -21.40 4.53 13.65
N LEU A 16 -20.69 4.14 12.57
CA LEU A 16 -21.26 3.38 11.46
C LEU A 16 -21.81 2.02 11.93
N CYS A 17 -21.09 1.32 12.80
CA CYS A 17 -21.56 0.08 13.40
C CYS A 17 -22.84 0.31 14.22
N MET A 18 -22.92 1.36 15.02
CA MET A 18 -24.12 1.70 15.78
C MET A 18 -25.31 2.03 14.86
N LEU A 19 -25.09 2.79 13.79
CA LEU A 19 -26.13 3.06 12.78
C LEU A 19 -26.63 1.77 12.12
N CYS A 20 -25.72 0.84 11.80
CA CYS A 20 -26.09 -0.45 11.23
C CYS A 20 -26.93 -1.28 12.23
N VAL A 21 -26.54 -1.30 13.50
CA VAL A 21 -27.31 -1.99 14.57
C VAL A 21 -28.68 -1.36 14.75
N GLU A 22 -28.79 -0.03 14.75
CA GLU A 22 -30.08 0.66 14.83
C GLU A 22 -31.00 0.33 13.65
N GLN A 23 -30.45 0.25 12.44
CA GLN A 23 -31.21 -0.12 11.25
C GLN A 23 -31.68 -1.59 11.29
N MET A 24 -30.89 -2.48 11.90
CA MET A 24 -31.25 -3.88 12.06
C MET A 24 -32.23 -4.13 13.22
N TYR A 25 -32.10 -3.39 14.33
CA TYR A 25 -32.94 -3.54 15.52
C TYR A 25 -34.28 -2.82 15.41
N LYS A 26 -34.33 -1.71 14.67
CA LYS A 26 -35.59 -1.15 14.15
C LYS A 26 -36.09 -2.09 13.05
N LEU A 27 -36.44 -3.32 13.41
CA LEU A 27 -37.44 -4.11 12.69
C LEU A 27 -38.70 -3.27 12.74
N PRO A 28 -39.09 -2.60 11.65
CA PRO A 28 -40.30 -1.85 11.70
C PRO A 28 -41.43 -2.88 11.63
N SER A 29 -42.56 -2.54 12.24
CA SER A 29 -43.84 -3.17 11.92
C SER A 29 -44.19 -2.99 10.42
N THR A 30 -43.41 -2.17 9.73
CA THR A 30 -43.39 -1.82 8.30
C THR A 30 -41.99 -2.06 7.70
N SER A 31 -41.76 -1.77 6.43
CA SER A 31 -40.45 -1.92 5.78
C SER A 31 -39.48 -0.79 6.18
N PRO A 32 -38.18 -1.04 6.45
CA PRO A 32 -37.24 0.00 6.88
C PRO A 32 -37.15 1.12 5.85
N SER A 33 -37.07 2.38 6.28
CA SER A 33 -36.89 3.51 5.38
C SER A 33 -35.89 4.54 5.91
N MET A 34 -35.18 5.22 5.01
CA MET A 34 -34.21 6.26 5.33
C MET A 34 -34.42 7.47 4.43
N ILE A 35 -34.39 8.68 5.00
CA ILE A 35 -34.44 9.92 4.22
C ILE A 35 -33.05 10.56 4.20
N LEU A 36 -32.49 10.73 3.00
CA LEU A 36 -31.23 11.44 2.76
C LEU A 36 -31.48 12.55 1.74
N ASN A 37 -31.14 13.79 2.10
CA ASN A 37 -31.32 14.98 1.24
C ASN A 37 -32.74 15.17 0.68
N GLY A 38 -33.76 14.84 1.48
CA GLY A 38 -35.17 14.97 1.07
C GLY A 38 -35.69 13.85 0.17
N GLN A 39 -34.87 12.83 -0.13
CA GLN A 39 -35.32 11.62 -0.83
C GLN A 39 -35.50 10.47 0.16
N ASN A 40 -36.62 9.75 0.03
CA ASN A 40 -36.98 8.61 0.87
C ASN A 40 -36.56 7.29 0.19
N TYR A 41 -35.88 6.43 0.94
CA TYR A 41 -35.38 5.13 0.52
C TYR A 41 -36.06 4.05 1.37
N GLU A 42 -36.94 3.24 0.79
CA GLU A 42 -37.62 2.13 1.47
C GLU A 42 -36.99 0.77 1.12
N TRP A 43 -36.91 -0.14 2.09
CA TRP A 43 -36.26 -1.45 1.97
C TRP A 43 -37.26 -2.57 2.25
N ASN A 44 -37.50 -3.48 1.30
CA ASN A 44 -38.38 -4.63 1.52
C ASN A 44 -37.79 -5.62 2.55
N ASN A 45 -38.62 -6.16 3.44
CA ASN A 45 -38.24 -7.11 4.53
C ASN A 45 -37.59 -8.44 4.08
N LYS A 46 -37.43 -8.67 2.77
CA LYS A 46 -36.49 -9.65 2.23
C LYS A 46 -35.32 -8.88 1.63
N ILE A 47 -34.34 -8.57 2.46
CA ILE A 47 -32.98 -8.32 1.97
C ILE A 47 -32.61 -9.58 1.19
N ASP A 48 -32.45 -9.45 -0.13
CA ASP A 48 -32.10 -10.60 -0.97
C ASP A 48 -30.70 -11.13 -0.59
N ASP A 49 -30.36 -12.34 -1.02
CA ASP A 49 -29.06 -12.95 -0.66
C ASP A 49 -27.85 -12.15 -1.12
N LYS A 50 -28.04 -11.24 -2.10
CA LYS A 50 -26.99 -10.35 -2.59
C LYS A 50 -26.83 -9.17 -1.64
N ASP A 51 -27.90 -8.47 -1.28
CA ASP A 51 -27.89 -7.34 -0.36
C ASP A 51 -27.37 -7.76 1.03
N ARG A 52 -27.72 -8.97 1.50
CA ARG A 52 -27.16 -9.55 2.73
C ARG A 52 -25.66 -9.74 2.63
N ARG A 53 -25.18 -10.21 1.49
CA ARG A 53 -23.76 -10.47 1.23
C ARG A 53 -22.99 -9.15 1.13
N ASP A 54 -23.51 -8.18 0.39
CA ASP A 54 -22.89 -6.86 0.21
C ASP A 54 -22.76 -6.14 1.56
N PHE A 55 -23.82 -6.18 2.38
CA PHE A 55 -23.79 -5.69 3.76
C PHE A 55 -22.74 -6.42 4.61
N THR A 56 -22.72 -7.76 4.57
CA THR A 56 -21.77 -8.57 5.33
C THR A 56 -20.32 -8.27 4.91
N GLN A 57 -20.06 -8.10 3.61
CA GLN A 57 -18.75 -7.69 3.10
C GLN A 57 -18.33 -6.33 3.67
N TYR A 58 -19.24 -5.36 3.66
CA TYR A 58 -18.95 -4.01 4.16
C TYR A 58 -18.60 -4.00 5.65
N ILE A 59 -19.41 -4.69 6.47
CA ILE A 59 -19.16 -4.85 7.92
C ILE A 59 -17.85 -5.61 8.18
N TYR A 60 -17.57 -6.66 7.40
CA TYR A 60 -16.30 -7.40 7.53
C TYR A 60 -15.09 -6.51 7.25
N VAL A 61 -15.15 -5.66 6.21
CA VAL A 61 -14.06 -4.71 5.93
C VAL A 61 -13.95 -3.65 7.03
N LEU A 62 -15.05 -3.07 7.51
CA LEU A 62 -15.04 -2.09 8.61
C LEU A 62 -14.44 -2.68 9.89
N SER A 63 -14.87 -3.87 10.29
CA SER A 63 -14.33 -4.58 11.46
C SER A 63 -12.84 -4.89 11.30
N THR A 64 -12.40 -5.25 10.09
CA THR A 64 -10.99 -5.47 9.79
C THR A 64 -10.19 -4.18 9.92
N ILE A 65 -10.65 -3.07 9.32
CA ILE A 65 -10.02 -1.75 9.45
C ILE A 65 -9.92 -1.35 10.92
N HIS A 66 -11.02 -1.47 11.67
CA HIS A 66 -11.05 -1.15 13.09
C HIS A 66 -9.99 -1.94 13.86
N ARG A 67 -9.88 -3.25 13.63
CA ARG A 67 -8.84 -4.10 14.23
C ARG A 67 -7.43 -3.63 13.84
N LEU A 68 -7.16 -3.40 12.56
CA LEU A 68 -5.85 -2.96 12.06
C LEU A 68 -5.42 -1.62 12.68
N VAL A 69 -6.31 -0.63 12.63
CA VAL A 69 -6.08 0.73 13.18
C VAL A 69 -5.93 0.69 14.70
N ARG A 70 -6.73 -0.13 15.41
CA ARG A 70 -6.63 -0.27 16.87
C ARG A 70 -5.31 -0.91 17.29
N THR A 71 -4.89 -1.97 16.60
CA THR A 71 -3.64 -2.70 16.89
C THR A 71 -2.39 -2.07 16.27
N GLN A 72 -2.55 -1.02 15.45
CA GLN A 72 -1.49 -0.45 14.62
C GLN A 72 -0.80 -1.49 13.73
N SER A 73 -1.54 -2.52 13.30
CA SER A 73 -1.06 -3.53 12.37
C SER A 73 -1.46 -3.19 10.93
N ARG A 74 -0.81 -3.87 9.98
CA ARG A 74 -1.08 -3.73 8.55
C ARG A 74 -1.43 -5.07 7.95
N MET A 75 -2.21 -5.04 6.88
CA MET A 75 -2.66 -6.22 6.15
C MET A 75 -2.52 -5.99 4.65
N ASN A 76 -2.09 -7.02 3.94
CA ASN A 76 -2.08 -6.97 2.48
C ASN A 76 -3.51 -7.01 1.94
N ILE A 77 -3.82 -6.21 0.92
CA ILE A 77 -5.17 -6.21 0.32
C ILE A 77 -5.57 -7.62 -0.16
N ARG A 78 -4.62 -8.37 -0.72
CA ARG A 78 -4.84 -9.77 -1.11
C ARG A 78 -5.15 -10.69 0.07
N GLU A 79 -4.55 -10.43 1.23
CA GLU A 79 -4.77 -11.22 2.44
C GLU A 79 -6.23 -11.07 2.93
N LEU A 80 -6.79 -9.85 2.88
CA LEU A 80 -8.22 -9.63 3.15
C LEU A 80 -9.11 -10.43 2.20
N PHE A 81 -8.79 -10.48 0.91
CA PHE A 81 -9.55 -11.27 -0.05
C PHE A 81 -9.45 -12.77 0.29
N TYR A 82 -8.25 -13.27 0.58
CA TYR A 82 -8.02 -14.68 0.90
C TYR A 82 -8.60 -15.10 2.26
N SER A 83 -8.73 -14.19 3.22
CA SER A 83 -9.34 -14.50 4.51
C SER A 83 -10.82 -14.86 4.37
N GLN A 84 -11.51 -14.36 3.33
CA GLN A 84 -12.93 -14.60 3.08
C GLN A 84 -13.27 -14.72 1.58
N VAL A 85 -12.60 -15.62 0.86
CA VAL A 85 -12.80 -15.81 -0.59
C VAL A 85 -14.27 -16.07 -0.96
N ASN A 86 -14.98 -16.89 -0.17
CA ASN A 86 -16.38 -17.23 -0.41
C ASN A 86 -17.33 -16.03 -0.25
N LEU A 87 -16.96 -15.10 0.64
CA LEU A 87 -17.73 -13.89 0.89
C LEU A 87 -17.56 -12.91 -0.27
N PHE A 88 -16.32 -12.60 -0.64
CA PHE A 88 -15.99 -11.59 -1.65
C PHE A 88 -16.16 -12.05 -3.10
N ARG A 89 -15.93 -13.35 -3.37
CA ARG A 89 -15.90 -13.99 -4.70
C ARG A 89 -14.82 -13.47 -5.66
N HIS A 90 -14.61 -12.15 -5.72
CA HIS A 90 -13.61 -11.51 -6.57
C HIS A 90 -12.86 -10.42 -5.79
N GLN A 91 -11.55 -10.31 -5.98
CA GLN A 91 -10.71 -9.31 -5.31
C GLN A 91 -11.18 -7.87 -5.55
N ARG A 92 -11.72 -7.56 -6.74
CA ARG A 92 -12.30 -6.24 -7.06
C ARG A 92 -13.37 -5.78 -6.07
N VAL A 93 -14.06 -6.72 -5.42
CA VAL A 93 -15.15 -6.40 -4.47
C VAL A 93 -14.55 -5.85 -3.17
N SER A 94 -13.57 -6.55 -2.58
CA SER A 94 -12.86 -6.05 -1.40
C SER A 94 -12.13 -4.73 -1.70
N ASP A 95 -11.50 -4.62 -2.87
CA ASP A 95 -10.76 -3.42 -3.28
C ASP A 95 -11.69 -2.19 -3.36
N ASN A 96 -12.85 -2.35 -4.00
CA ASN A 96 -13.84 -1.27 -4.13
C ASN A 96 -14.41 -0.85 -2.75
N ILE A 97 -14.68 -1.80 -1.86
CA ILE A 97 -15.16 -1.48 -0.50
C ILE A 97 -14.11 -0.70 0.29
N ILE A 98 -12.83 -1.12 0.23
CA ILE A 98 -11.72 -0.38 0.86
C ILE A 98 -11.66 1.05 0.31
N GLU A 99 -11.73 1.20 -1.01
CA GLU A 99 -11.65 2.50 -1.68
C GLU A 99 -12.85 3.39 -1.35
N GLN A 100 -14.05 2.83 -1.25
CA GLN A 100 -15.23 3.56 -0.79
C GLN A 100 -15.02 4.05 0.64
N ILE A 101 -14.63 3.19 1.58
CA ILE A 101 -14.42 3.58 2.98
C ILE A 101 -13.32 4.64 3.09
N ALA A 102 -12.21 4.49 2.37
CA ALA A 102 -11.13 5.47 2.30
C ALA A 102 -11.63 6.84 1.86
N ARG A 103 -12.44 6.89 0.80
CA ARG A 103 -13.08 8.13 0.30
C ARG A 103 -14.02 8.75 1.33
N HIS A 104 -14.89 7.97 1.96
CA HIS A 104 -15.83 8.48 2.98
C HIS A 104 -15.10 9.08 4.19
N LEU A 105 -13.96 8.50 4.58
CA LEU A 105 -13.16 8.96 5.70
C LEU A 105 -12.20 10.10 5.33
N CYS A 106 -12.05 10.40 4.03
CA CYS A 106 -11.05 11.30 3.46
C CYS A 106 -9.62 10.92 3.91
N VAL A 107 -9.28 9.64 3.80
CA VAL A 107 -7.96 9.09 4.18
C VAL A 107 -7.43 8.18 3.08
N ASP A 108 -6.12 7.98 3.04
CA ASP A 108 -5.50 6.97 2.19
C ASP A 108 -5.80 5.56 2.71
N ARG A 109 -5.90 4.58 1.80
CA ARG A 109 -6.01 3.14 2.15
C ARG A 109 -4.95 2.66 3.16
N ARG A 110 -3.76 3.26 3.14
CA ARG A 110 -2.67 2.97 4.08
C ARG A 110 -3.02 3.36 5.51
N GLN A 111 -3.75 4.46 5.68
CA GLN A 111 -4.22 4.92 6.99
C GLN A 111 -5.33 4.02 7.54
N LEU A 112 -5.98 3.23 6.68
CA LEU A 112 -6.89 2.15 7.08
C LEU A 112 -6.18 0.85 7.47
N GLY A 113 -4.84 0.80 7.34
CA GLY A 113 -4.03 -0.39 7.61
C GLY A 113 -3.85 -1.32 6.41
N PHE A 114 -4.34 -0.96 5.22
CA PHE A 114 -4.16 -1.78 4.02
C PHE A 114 -2.95 -1.36 3.20
N VAL A 115 -2.10 -2.34 2.87
CA VAL A 115 -0.90 -2.15 2.05
C VAL A 115 -0.93 -3.03 0.80
N ALA A 116 -0.23 -2.57 -0.23
CA ALA A 116 0.06 -3.40 -1.39
C ALA A 116 1.23 -4.34 -1.05
N THR A 117 1.22 -5.53 -1.65
CA THR A 117 2.31 -6.48 -1.51
C THR A 117 3.60 -5.88 -2.07
N ALA A 118 4.62 -5.82 -1.23
CA ALA A 118 5.97 -5.47 -1.64
C ALA A 118 6.53 -6.52 -2.62
N LYS A 119 7.17 -6.05 -3.68
CA LYS A 119 7.76 -6.87 -4.75
C LYS A 119 9.06 -6.28 -5.30
N GLY A 120 9.41 -5.04 -4.96
CA GLY A 120 10.63 -4.41 -5.44
C GLY A 120 11.89 -4.94 -4.77
N PHE A 121 13.00 -4.88 -5.49
CA PHE A 121 14.32 -5.33 -5.04
C PHE A 121 15.33 -4.19 -5.08
N CYS A 122 16.27 -4.22 -4.15
CA CYS A 122 17.42 -3.32 -4.08
C CYS A 122 18.70 -4.14 -4.02
N ALA A 123 19.77 -3.69 -4.68
CA ALA A 123 21.09 -4.28 -4.57
C ALA A 123 22.15 -3.18 -4.62
N GLY A 124 23.10 -3.21 -3.69
CA GLY A 124 24.16 -2.20 -3.59
C GLY A 124 24.61 -2.03 -2.15
N ASN A 125 25.59 -1.17 -1.93
CA ASN A 125 26.14 -0.91 -0.60
C ASN A 125 25.20 -0.02 0.22
N ILE A 126 24.05 -0.59 0.62
CA ILE A 126 23.01 0.04 1.42
C ILE A 126 22.59 -0.96 2.49
N GLN A 127 22.41 -0.46 3.70
CA GLN A 127 21.75 -1.18 4.76
C GLN A 127 20.57 -0.35 5.26
N TYR A 128 19.47 -1.00 5.60
CA TYR A 128 18.35 -0.31 6.24
C TYR A 128 17.79 -1.12 7.40
N ARG A 129 17.23 -0.43 8.37
CA ARG A 129 16.48 -1.01 9.47
C ARG A 129 14.99 -0.96 9.15
N ASN A 130 14.32 -2.09 9.28
CA ASN A 130 12.86 -2.13 9.32
C ASN A 130 12.40 -1.59 10.67
N LEU A 131 11.70 -0.46 10.70
CA LEU A 131 11.30 0.19 11.96
C LEU A 131 10.21 -0.58 12.71
N ARG A 132 9.51 -1.50 12.04
CA ARG A 132 8.47 -2.32 12.64
C ARG A 132 9.02 -3.60 13.29
N SER A 133 9.84 -4.35 12.56
CA SER A 133 10.40 -5.60 13.08
C SER A 133 11.70 -5.39 13.86
N GLY A 134 12.38 -4.26 13.62
CA GLY A 134 13.73 -4.00 14.14
C GLY A 134 14.83 -4.69 13.32
N ASP A 135 14.47 -5.45 12.29
CA ASP A 135 15.43 -6.20 11.47
C ASP A 135 16.35 -5.27 10.70
N ILE A 136 17.62 -5.61 10.65
CA ILE A 136 18.61 -4.93 9.81
C ILE A 136 18.78 -5.74 8.54
N ILE A 137 18.57 -5.08 7.41
CA ILE A 137 18.57 -5.69 6.08
C ILE A 137 19.73 -5.12 5.29
N ASP A 138 20.65 -6.00 4.89
CA ASP A 138 21.79 -5.67 4.05
C ASP A 138 21.47 -5.91 2.57
N CYS A 139 21.53 -4.85 1.77
CA CYS A 139 21.27 -4.89 0.33
C CYS A 139 22.54 -5.19 -0.48
N ASN A 140 23.70 -5.42 0.14
CA ASN A 140 24.95 -5.74 -0.56
C ASN A 140 24.99 -7.21 -1.05
N GLN A 141 23.87 -7.68 -1.59
CA GLN A 141 23.74 -9.01 -2.16
C GLN A 141 23.99 -8.98 -3.67
N LEU A 142 25.12 -9.55 -4.08
CA LEU A 142 25.61 -9.50 -5.46
C LEU A 142 24.85 -10.42 -6.43
N SER A 143 24.10 -11.42 -5.94
CA SER A 143 23.48 -12.45 -6.77
C SER A 143 22.01 -12.19 -7.10
N ASN A 144 21.17 -11.94 -6.09
CA ASN A 144 19.70 -11.87 -6.28
C ASN A 144 19.08 -10.51 -5.93
N GLY A 145 19.86 -9.63 -5.31
CA GLY A 145 19.34 -8.45 -4.63
C GLY A 145 18.48 -8.81 -3.41
N GLN A 146 18.05 -7.77 -2.70
CA GLN A 146 17.31 -7.87 -1.46
C GLN A 146 15.91 -7.30 -1.64
N LEU A 147 14.89 -8.02 -1.17
CA LEU A 147 13.50 -7.54 -1.22
C LEU A 147 13.35 -6.29 -0.35
N ILE A 148 12.69 -5.27 -0.88
CA ILE A 148 12.28 -4.07 -0.15
C ILE A 148 10.99 -4.44 0.58
N VAL A 149 11.08 -4.78 1.87
CA VAL A 149 9.98 -5.44 2.59
C VAL A 149 8.87 -4.51 3.06
N ASP A 150 9.19 -3.23 3.28
CA ASP A 150 8.26 -2.27 3.90
C ASP A 150 8.56 -0.83 3.44
N ASP A 151 7.60 0.07 3.67
CA ASP A 151 7.76 1.51 3.42
C ASP A 151 8.29 2.28 4.65
N ASP A 152 8.21 1.66 5.83
CA ASP A 152 8.62 2.21 7.13
C ASP A 152 10.00 1.69 7.53
N VAL A 153 11.00 2.28 6.88
CA VAL A 153 12.40 1.89 6.99
C VAL A 153 13.25 3.10 7.35
N GLU A 154 14.39 2.85 7.97
CA GLU A 154 15.44 3.83 8.23
C GLU A 154 16.69 3.39 7.50
N ILE A 155 17.18 4.21 6.57
CA ILE A 155 18.38 3.88 5.80
C ILE A 155 19.60 4.25 6.64
N ASN A 156 20.48 3.28 6.88
CA ASN A 156 21.72 3.51 7.60
C ASN A 156 22.70 4.20 6.67
N GLU A 157 23.30 5.30 7.13
CA GLU A 157 24.44 5.90 6.43
C GLU A 157 25.59 4.89 6.38
N THR A 158 26.08 4.63 5.18
CA THR A 158 27.25 3.79 4.96
C THR A 158 28.50 4.65 4.87
N GLU A 159 29.65 4.14 5.30
CA GLU A 159 30.95 4.83 5.16
C GLU A 159 31.28 5.17 3.69
N HIS A 160 30.71 4.40 2.76
CA HIS A 160 30.87 4.61 1.33
C HIS A 160 29.67 5.39 0.76
N ARG A 161 29.94 6.54 0.14
CA ARG A 161 28.93 7.36 -0.53
C ARG A 161 28.48 6.68 -1.83
N ILE A 162 27.17 6.59 -2.03
CA ILE A 162 26.57 6.13 -3.29
C ILE A 162 26.88 7.14 -4.39
N SER A 163 27.40 6.67 -5.52
CA SER A 163 27.77 7.51 -6.66
C SER A 163 26.62 7.75 -7.63
N PHE A 164 25.72 6.77 -7.78
CA PHE A 164 24.47 6.90 -8.53
C PHE A 164 23.49 5.78 -8.15
N ILE A 165 22.20 6.03 -8.39
CA ILE A 165 21.13 5.04 -8.26
C ILE A 165 20.61 4.72 -9.65
N LEU A 166 20.52 3.45 -10.01
CA LEU A 166 19.95 2.95 -11.26
C LEU A 166 18.67 2.17 -10.97
N VAL A 167 17.54 2.74 -11.38
CA VAL A 167 16.23 2.09 -11.33
C VAL A 167 15.99 1.37 -12.66
N VAL A 168 15.70 0.08 -12.60
CA VAL A 168 15.45 -0.77 -13.77
C VAL A 168 14.03 -1.29 -13.71
N GLU A 169 13.28 -1.11 -14.80
CA GLU A 169 11.89 -1.57 -14.88
C GLU A 169 11.75 -3.09 -14.71
N LYS A 170 12.46 -3.86 -15.54
CA LYS A 170 12.28 -5.31 -15.65
C LYS A 170 13.19 -6.08 -14.69
N ASP A 171 12.61 -7.06 -14.00
CA ASP A 171 13.34 -7.98 -13.14
C ASP A 171 14.44 -8.73 -13.91
N THR A 172 14.14 -9.16 -15.14
CA THR A 172 15.11 -9.89 -15.98
C THR A 172 16.36 -9.07 -16.28
N VAL A 173 16.21 -7.77 -16.54
CA VAL A 173 17.34 -6.85 -16.77
C VAL A 173 18.10 -6.60 -15.47
N PHE A 174 17.39 -6.39 -14.36
CA PHE A 174 18.00 -6.24 -13.04
C PHE A 174 18.86 -7.46 -12.67
N GLN A 175 18.32 -8.67 -12.77
CA GLN A 175 19.03 -9.92 -12.51
C GLN A 175 20.20 -10.11 -13.48
N HIS A 176 20.04 -9.75 -14.76
CA HIS A 176 21.12 -9.81 -15.73
C HIS A 176 22.29 -8.88 -15.36
N LEU A 177 22.03 -7.66 -14.90
CA LEU A 177 23.08 -6.74 -14.46
C LEU A 177 23.83 -7.28 -13.24
N LEU A 178 23.12 -7.82 -12.26
CA LEU A 178 23.74 -8.44 -11.08
C LEU A 178 24.64 -9.61 -11.44
N ASN A 179 24.12 -10.56 -12.23
CA ASN A 179 24.85 -11.76 -12.64
C ASN A 179 26.09 -11.45 -13.49
N ASN A 180 26.11 -10.33 -14.21
CA ASN A 180 27.27 -9.88 -14.98
C ASN A 180 28.22 -8.97 -14.18
N GLY A 181 28.10 -8.94 -12.86
CA GLY A 181 29.04 -8.24 -11.99
C GLY A 181 28.95 -6.71 -12.06
N PHE A 182 27.77 -6.16 -12.36
CA PHE A 182 27.58 -4.70 -12.42
C PHE A 182 28.04 -4.02 -11.11
N LEU A 183 27.67 -4.56 -9.95
CA LEU A 183 28.08 -4.02 -8.64
C LEU A 183 29.56 -4.28 -8.32
N ILE A 184 30.21 -5.23 -9.00
CA ILE A 184 31.66 -5.42 -8.90
C ILE A 184 32.38 -4.31 -9.67
N ARG A 185 31.87 -3.96 -10.86
CA ARG A 185 32.38 -2.90 -11.72
C ARG A 185 32.10 -1.51 -11.16
N TYR A 186 30.91 -1.30 -10.61
CA TYR A 186 30.41 -0.04 -10.06
C TYR A 186 30.08 -0.23 -8.57
N ARG A 187 31.12 -0.34 -7.73
CA ARG A 187 30.99 -0.67 -6.29
C ARG A 187 30.12 0.30 -5.48
N ASN A 188 30.03 1.55 -5.91
CA ASN A 188 29.25 2.59 -5.24
C ASN A 188 27.90 2.84 -5.93
N ALA A 189 27.43 1.93 -6.78
CA ALA A 189 26.11 2.03 -7.38
C ALA A 189 25.05 1.35 -6.52
N CYS A 190 23.83 1.86 -6.59
CA CYS A 190 22.64 1.18 -6.09
C CYS A 190 21.73 0.82 -7.27
N LEU A 191 21.33 -0.44 -7.36
CA LEU A 191 20.33 -0.93 -8.30
C LEU A 191 19.01 -1.12 -7.59
N ILE A 192 17.92 -0.67 -8.22
CA ILE A 192 16.56 -0.86 -7.72
C ILE A 192 15.68 -1.34 -8.86
N THR A 193 14.74 -2.24 -8.57
CA THR A 193 13.67 -2.59 -9.51
C THR A 193 12.32 -2.67 -8.82
N GLY A 194 11.27 -2.16 -9.46
CA GLY A 194 9.87 -2.34 -9.05
C GLY A 194 9.18 -3.55 -9.71
N ARG A 195 9.88 -4.26 -10.60
CA ARG A 195 9.33 -5.33 -11.45
C ARG A 195 8.09 -4.83 -12.22
N GLY A 196 8.30 -3.89 -13.13
CA GLY A 196 7.27 -3.13 -13.83
C GLY A 196 6.79 -1.93 -12.99
N GLN A 197 5.47 -1.72 -12.93
CA GLN A 197 4.88 -0.63 -12.14
C GLN A 197 5.29 -0.73 -10.66
N PRO A 198 5.93 0.30 -10.08
CA PRO A 198 6.50 0.21 -8.75
C PRO A 198 5.41 0.20 -7.67
N ASP A 199 5.61 -0.65 -6.67
CA ASP A 199 4.78 -0.63 -5.48
C ASP A 199 5.13 0.57 -4.58
N HIS A 200 4.33 0.76 -3.54
CA HIS A 200 4.51 1.89 -2.63
C HIS A 200 5.78 1.79 -1.78
N ALA A 201 6.17 0.59 -1.34
CA ALA A 201 7.39 0.36 -0.56
C ALA A 201 8.65 0.75 -1.35
N THR A 202 8.74 0.33 -2.61
CA THR A 202 9.83 0.67 -3.53
C THR A 202 9.92 2.18 -3.78
N ARG A 203 8.76 2.84 -3.96
CA ARG A 203 8.71 4.30 -4.13
C ARG A 203 9.17 5.05 -2.88
N SER A 204 8.68 4.63 -1.71
CA SER A 204 9.09 5.19 -0.40
C SER A 204 10.59 5.02 -0.18
N PHE A 205 11.12 3.82 -0.43
CA PHE A 205 12.53 3.51 -0.29
C PHE A 205 13.41 4.39 -1.19
N LEU A 206 13.05 4.54 -2.47
CA LEU A 206 13.77 5.42 -3.40
C LEU A 206 13.70 6.89 -2.96
N GLN A 207 12.55 7.35 -2.46
CA GLN A 207 12.39 8.72 -1.95
C GLN A 207 13.30 8.97 -0.73
N GLN A 208 13.39 8.02 0.19
CA GLN A 208 14.28 8.13 1.34
C GLN A 208 15.76 8.14 0.92
N LEU A 209 16.16 7.29 -0.03
CA LEU A 209 17.51 7.32 -0.59
C LEU A 209 17.81 8.68 -1.24
N SER A 210 16.87 9.24 -2.00
CA SER A 210 17.04 10.55 -2.63
C SER A 210 17.18 11.68 -1.61
N ARG A 211 16.54 11.56 -0.44
CA ARG A 211 16.65 12.56 0.64
C ARG A 211 17.98 12.45 1.38
N LEU A 212 18.40 11.22 1.69
CA LEU A 212 19.66 10.96 2.38
C LEU A 212 20.86 11.31 1.50
N TYR A 213 20.78 10.96 0.21
CA TYR A 213 21.83 11.16 -0.78
C TYR A 213 21.43 12.22 -1.81
N ASN A 214 21.14 13.44 -1.34
CA ASN A 214 20.58 14.56 -2.13
C ASN A 214 21.34 14.90 -3.43
N ASP A 215 22.67 14.78 -3.46
CA ASP A 215 23.48 15.08 -4.65
C ASP A 215 23.67 13.86 -5.58
N THR A 216 23.05 12.71 -5.27
CA THR A 216 23.28 11.48 -6.02
C THR A 216 22.33 11.38 -7.20
N PRO A 217 22.84 11.24 -8.44
CA PRO A 217 22.00 11.13 -9.62
C PRO A 217 21.19 9.82 -9.60
N ILE A 218 19.91 9.92 -9.97
CA ILE A 218 19.00 8.80 -10.14
C ILE A 218 18.72 8.63 -11.63
N TYR A 219 19.12 7.49 -12.17
CA TYR A 219 18.86 7.08 -13.55
C TYR A 219 17.72 6.06 -13.57
N ILE A 220 16.80 6.19 -14.53
CA ILE A 220 15.69 5.24 -14.71
C ILE A 220 15.80 4.64 -16.11
N LEU A 221 15.90 3.30 -16.17
CA LEU A 221 15.96 2.52 -17.39
C LEU A 221 14.64 1.76 -17.57
N THR A 222 13.88 2.15 -18.58
CA THR A 222 12.58 1.57 -18.96
C THR A 222 12.57 1.20 -20.44
N ASP A 223 11.56 0.44 -20.85
CA ASP A 223 11.32 0.19 -22.27
C ASP A 223 10.96 1.49 -23.03
N CYS A 224 11.25 1.52 -24.33
CA CYS A 224 10.92 2.65 -25.21
C CYS A 224 9.45 2.59 -25.65
N ASP A 225 8.52 2.60 -24.69
CA ASP A 225 7.08 2.63 -24.94
C ASP A 225 6.33 3.53 -23.94
N ILE A 226 5.02 3.68 -24.14
CA ILE A 226 4.16 4.52 -23.28
C ILE A 226 4.15 4.00 -21.83
N PHE A 227 4.21 2.69 -21.62
CA PHE A 227 4.19 2.11 -20.28
C PHE A 227 5.50 2.39 -19.55
N GLY A 228 6.64 2.27 -20.22
CA GLY A 228 7.96 2.63 -19.70
C GLY A 228 8.03 4.10 -19.30
N VAL A 229 7.47 5.01 -20.11
CA VAL A 229 7.36 6.44 -19.75
C VAL A 229 6.48 6.63 -18.51
N LEU A 230 5.32 5.97 -18.43
CA LEU A 230 4.43 6.07 -17.26
C LEU A 230 5.10 5.57 -15.97
N ILE A 231 5.91 4.51 -16.05
CA ILE A 231 6.70 3.99 -14.93
C ILE A 231 7.71 5.03 -14.47
N ALA A 232 8.47 5.62 -15.40
CA ALA A 232 9.43 6.68 -15.09
C ALA A 232 8.73 7.90 -14.44
N CYS A 233 7.59 8.35 -14.98
CA CYS A 233 6.79 9.42 -14.40
C CYS A 233 6.28 9.10 -12.99
N THR A 234 5.95 7.84 -12.71
CA THR A 234 5.50 7.40 -11.37
C THR A 234 6.63 7.53 -10.34
N TYR A 235 7.83 7.09 -10.69
CA TYR A 235 9.01 7.30 -9.85
C TYR A 235 9.31 8.79 -9.66
N GLN A 236 9.34 9.57 -10.76
CA GLN A 236 9.58 11.01 -10.71
C GLN A 236 8.57 11.76 -9.83
N SER A 237 7.28 11.43 -9.95
CA SER A 237 6.23 12.05 -9.12
C SER A 237 6.46 11.78 -7.63
N SER A 238 6.91 10.57 -7.28
CA SER A 238 7.23 10.20 -5.89
C SER A 238 8.42 10.97 -5.33
N LEU A 239 9.42 11.23 -6.18
CA LEU A 239 10.57 12.05 -5.82
C LEU A 239 10.19 13.52 -5.67
N ASN A 240 9.18 13.99 -6.42
CA ASN A 240 8.71 15.37 -6.42
C ASN A 240 7.64 15.68 -5.36
N GLU A 241 7.00 14.68 -4.75
CA GLU A 241 6.03 14.85 -3.63
C GLU A 241 6.63 15.55 -2.38
N ASN A 242 7.87 16.03 -2.47
CA ASN A 242 8.57 16.91 -1.53
C ASN A 242 8.08 18.39 -1.53
N TYR A 243 6.92 18.73 -2.12
CA TYR A 243 6.40 20.12 -2.19
C TYR A 243 4.95 20.33 -1.68
N ARG A 244 4.38 19.42 -0.88
CA ARG A 244 3.09 19.67 -0.23
C ARG A 244 3.05 19.18 1.21
#